data_AF-B0BI97-F1
#
_entry.id   AF-B0BI97-F1
#
_cell.length_a   1.000
_cell.length_b   1.000
_cell.length_c   1.000
_cell.angle_alpha   90.00
_cell.angle_beta   90.00
_cell.angle_gamma   90.00
#
_symmetry.space_group_name_H-M   'P 1'
#
loop_
_entity.id
_entity.type
_entity.pdbx_description
1 polymer ?
#
loop_
_entity_poly.entity_id
_entity_poly.type
_entity_poly.pdbx_seq_one_letter_code
_entity_poly.pdbx_strand_id
1 'polypeptide(L)'
;MVRRTISITIPDPIPSGVTMFTNTVEVADSGVYGPDPTPEDNIATDVDFVPLIGDYVWADINGDGVQDSNEYGLSGVVITVTSSTGVMTPTTTDSNGFYAFTSLTL
;
A
#
# COMPACT_ATOMS: atom_id res chain seq x y z
N MET A 1 -32.22 -4.94 15.18
CA MET A 1 -31.00 -4.57 14.44
C MET A 1 -31.15 -5.05 13.00
N VAL A 2 -31.06 -4.15 12.02
CA VAL A 2 -31.04 -4.51 10.60
C VAL A 2 -29.58 -4.53 10.17
N ARG A 3 -29.11 -5.64 9.59
CA ARG A 3 -27.76 -5.75 9.02
C ARG A 3 -27.85 -5.63 7.50
N ARG A 4 -27.05 -4.74 6.93
CA ARG A 4 -26.85 -4.63 5.48
C ARG A 4 -25.38 -4.94 5.20
N THR A 5 -25.13 -5.66 4.12
CA THR A 5 -23.77 -5.98 3.67
C THR A 5 -23.58 -5.34 2.30
N ILE A 6 -22.51 -4.57 2.17
CA ILE A 6 -22.04 -4.05 0.89
C ILE A 6 -20.72 -4.78 0.61
N SER A 7 -20.66 -5.47 -0.53
CA SER A 7 -19.44 -6.15 -0.97
C SER A 7 -18.83 -5.37 -2.13
N ILE A 8 -17.58 -4.95 -1.97
CA ILE A 8 -16.77 -4.34 -3.03
C ILE A 8 -15.69 -5.35 -3.39
N THR A 9 -15.53 -5.64 -4.68
CA THR A 9 -14.44 -6.50 -5.17
C THR A 9 -13.35 -5.61 -5.74
N ILE A 10 -12.13 -5.79 -5.25
CA ILE A 10 -10.96 -5.11 -5.79
C ILE A 10 -10.50 -5.87 -7.04
N PRO A 11 -10.25 -5.18 -8.17
CA PRO A 11 -9.70 -5.81 -9.36
C PRO A 11 -8.31 -6.41 -9.12
N ASP A 12 -8.07 -7.58 -9.70
CA ASP A 12 -6.76 -8.24 -9.79
C ASP A 12 -6.35 -8.32 -11.28
N PRO A 13 -5.20 -7.76 -11.70
CA PRO A 13 -4.19 -7.09 -10.87
C PRO A 13 -4.64 -5.72 -10.37
N ILE A 14 -4.14 -5.35 -9.19
CA ILE A 14 -4.29 -4.00 -8.64
C ILE A 14 -3.62 -3.00 -9.61
N PRO A 15 -4.29 -1.90 -10.00
CA PRO A 15 -3.68 -0.88 -10.86
C PRO A 15 -2.38 -0.33 -10.26
N SER A 16 -1.36 -0.15 -11.10
CA SER A 16 -0.07 0.42 -10.67
C SER A 16 -0.25 1.80 -10.03
N GLY A 17 0.47 2.04 -8.93
CA GLY A 17 0.42 3.30 -8.18
C GLY A 17 -0.67 3.36 -7.10
N VAL A 18 -1.57 2.38 -7.01
CA VAL A 18 -2.49 2.26 -5.87
C VAL A 18 -1.72 1.69 -4.68
N THR A 19 -1.70 2.43 -3.57
CA THR A 19 -1.00 2.05 -2.32
C THR A 19 -1.95 1.75 -1.18
N MET A 20 -3.21 2.18 -1.27
CA MET A 20 -4.24 1.90 -0.29
C MET A 20 -5.63 1.85 -0.94
N PHE A 21 -6.54 1.14 -0.29
CA PHE A 21 -7.97 1.16 -0.54
C PHE A 21 -8.67 1.72 0.68
N THR A 22 -9.66 2.58 0.47
CA THR A 22 -10.49 3.11 1.55
C THR A 22 -11.94 2.80 1.23
N ASN A 23 -12.59 2.07 2.13
CA ASN A 23 -14.03 1.83 2.07
C ASN A 23 -14.70 2.71 3.13
N THR A 24 -15.72 3.47 2.74
CA THR A 24 -16.50 4.30 3.66
C THR A 24 -17.98 3.99 3.47
N VAL A 25 -18.67 3.74 4.57
CA VAL A 25 -20.13 3.66 4.62
C VAL A 25 -20.66 4.84 5.42
N GLU A 26 -21.69 5.48 4.89
CA GLU A 26 -22.42 6.57 5.54
C GLU A 26 -23.90 6.18 5.67
N VAL A 27 -24.50 6.50 6.80
CA VAL A 27 -25.95 6.34 7.03
C VAL A 27 -26.60 7.71 7.03
N ALA A 28 -27.49 7.97 6.08
CA ALA A 28 -28.24 9.21 6.05
C ALA A 28 -29.41 9.18 7.04
N ASP A 29 -29.58 10.24 7.82
CA ASP A 29 -30.77 10.44 8.63
C ASP A 29 -31.97 10.73 7.72
N SER A 30 -33.06 10.01 7.96
CA SER A 30 -34.32 10.18 7.25
C SER A 30 -35.15 11.37 7.74
N GLY A 31 -34.85 11.90 8.93
CA GLY A 31 -35.57 13.01 9.57
C GLY A 31 -37.00 12.67 10.02
N VAL A 32 -37.48 11.43 9.83
CA VAL A 32 -38.86 11.01 10.12
C VAL A 32 -39.19 11.13 11.61
N TYR A 33 -38.19 11.05 12.49
CA TYR A 33 -38.34 11.11 13.94
C TYR A 33 -37.56 12.26 14.59
N GLY A 34 -37.33 13.35 13.85
CA GLY A 34 -36.49 14.46 14.28
C GLY A 34 -35.04 14.31 13.79
N PRO A 35 -34.19 15.33 14.01
CA PRO A 35 -32.80 15.31 13.59
C PRO A 35 -32.00 14.35 14.44
N ASP A 36 -31.08 13.63 13.81
CA ASP A 36 -30.04 12.87 14.49
C ASP A 36 -29.19 13.78 15.41
N PRO A 37 -29.11 13.47 16.72
CA PRO A 37 -28.28 14.23 17.66
C PRO A 37 -26.77 13.97 17.53
N THR A 38 -26.32 12.93 16.82
CA THR A 38 -24.90 12.55 16.66
C THR A 38 -24.52 12.24 15.22
N PRO A 39 -24.79 13.14 14.25
CA PRO A 39 -24.63 12.84 12.82
C PRO A 39 -23.21 12.42 12.42
N GLU A 40 -22.19 12.73 13.21
CA GLU A 40 -20.80 12.35 13.00
C GLU A 40 -20.52 10.86 13.22
N ASP A 41 -21.37 10.11 13.92
CA ASP A 41 -21.19 8.67 14.16
C ASP A 41 -21.85 7.78 13.09
N ASN A 42 -22.50 8.39 12.09
CA ASN A 42 -23.08 7.70 10.95
C ASN A 42 -22.08 7.26 9.89
N ILE A 43 -20.78 7.38 10.17
CA ILE A 43 -19.71 7.01 9.25
C ILE A 43 -18.86 5.88 9.82
N ALA A 44 -18.53 4.91 8.97
CA ALA A 44 -17.49 3.92 9.27
C ALA A 44 -16.54 3.80 8.08
N THR A 45 -15.25 3.85 8.37
CA THR A 45 -14.17 3.80 7.37
C THR A 45 -13.22 2.65 7.67
N ASP A 46 -12.85 1.91 6.62
CA ASP A 46 -11.84 0.86 6.65
C ASP A 46 -10.74 1.19 5.62
N VAL A 47 -9.48 0.98 5.99
CA VAL A 47 -8.32 1.31 5.15
C VAL A 47 -7.42 0.09 5.04
N ASP A 48 -7.31 -0.44 3.82
CA ASP A 48 -6.40 -1.53 3.47
C ASP A 48 -5.19 -0.97 2.73
N PHE A 49 -4.00 -1.48 3.04
CA PHE A 49 -2.78 -1.12 2.31
C PHE A 49 -2.44 -2.19 1.28
N VAL A 50 -2.00 -1.74 0.11
CA VAL A 50 -1.46 -2.63 -0.92
C VAL A 50 -0.07 -3.08 -0.46
N PRO A 51 0.22 -4.40 -0.40
CA PRO A 51 1.55 -4.86 -0.08
C PRO A 51 2.55 -4.32 -1.10
N LEU A 52 3.66 -3.76 -0.60
CA LEU A 52 4.75 -3.22 -1.41
C LEU A 52 6.02 -3.99 -1.07
N ILE A 53 6.75 -4.43 -2.10
CA ILE A 53 8.13 -4.86 -1.94
C ILE A 53 9.01 -3.72 -2.44
N GLY A 54 9.91 -3.23 -1.61
CA GLY A 54 10.77 -2.10 -1.92
C GLY A 54 11.58 -1.74 -0.69
N ASP A 55 12.68 -1.03 -0.90
CA ASP A 55 13.46 -0.36 0.15
C ASP A 55 14.60 0.44 -0.51
N TYR A 56 15.78 0.41 0.10
CA TYR A 56 16.99 1.10 -0.27
C TYR A 56 18.15 0.12 -0.49
N VAL A 57 18.95 0.37 -1.52
CA VAL A 57 20.24 -0.29 -1.71
C VAL A 57 21.34 0.72 -1.43
N TRP A 58 22.28 0.37 -0.56
CA TRP A 58 23.35 1.27 -0.12
C TRP A 58 24.73 0.67 -0.31
N ALA A 59 25.73 1.57 -0.37
CA ALA A 59 27.12 1.19 -0.26
C ALA A 59 27.48 1.05 1.22
N ASP A 60 27.62 -0.18 1.70
CA ASP A 60 28.21 -0.50 3.01
C ASP A 60 29.71 -0.18 2.96
N ILE A 61 30.10 1.01 3.42
CA ILE A 61 31.48 1.52 3.30
C ILE A 61 32.36 1.07 4.46
N ASN A 62 31.76 0.73 5.59
CA ASN A 62 32.46 0.34 6.82
C ASN A 62 32.48 -1.18 7.02
N GLY A 63 31.67 -1.93 6.26
CA GLY A 63 31.62 -3.39 6.21
C GLY A 63 30.84 -4.05 7.36
N ASP A 64 29.94 -3.32 8.02
CA ASP A 64 29.22 -3.82 9.21
C ASP A 64 27.80 -4.33 8.92
N GLY A 65 27.31 -4.16 7.69
CA GLY A 65 25.98 -4.59 7.26
C GLY A 65 24.83 -3.78 7.88
N VAL A 66 25.11 -2.65 8.52
CA VAL A 66 24.13 -1.67 9.00
C VAL A 66 24.05 -0.54 7.98
N GLN A 67 22.87 0.06 7.84
CA GLN A 67 22.71 1.26 7.03
C GLN A 67 23.02 2.49 7.88
N ASP A 68 24.16 3.13 7.64
CA ASP A 68 24.58 4.33 8.36
C ASP A 68 24.23 5.62 7.63
N SER A 69 24.13 6.73 8.38
CA SER A 69 23.79 8.06 7.82
C SER A 69 24.80 8.64 6.82
N ASN A 70 26.04 8.13 6.81
CA ASN A 70 27.10 8.52 5.89
C ASN A 70 27.18 7.58 4.67
N GLU A 71 26.29 6.61 4.54
CA GLU A 71 26.25 5.66 3.44
C GLU A 71 25.22 6.05 2.39
N TYR A 72 25.70 6.16 1.14
CA TYR A 72 24.90 6.62 0.03
C TYR A 72 24.26 5.46 -0.73
N GLY A 73 23.15 5.78 -1.38
CA GLY A 73 22.39 4.81 -2.14
C GLY A 73 23.03 4.49 -3.47
N LEU A 74 22.85 3.25 -3.92
CA LEU A 74 23.37 2.77 -5.18
C LEU A 74 22.30 2.87 -6.26
N SER A 75 22.50 3.77 -7.23
CA SER A 75 21.64 3.92 -8.39
C SER A 75 21.91 2.85 -9.45
N GLY A 76 20.87 2.43 -10.18
CA GLY A 76 21.02 1.51 -11.31
C GLY A 76 21.16 0.03 -10.92
N VAL A 77 20.93 -0.33 -9.66
CA VAL A 77 20.97 -1.72 -9.21
C VAL A 77 19.68 -2.41 -9.64
N VAL A 78 19.82 -3.46 -10.46
CA VAL A 78 18.69 -4.27 -10.93
C VAL A 78 18.27 -5.22 -9.82
N ILE A 79 17.01 -5.13 -9.41
CA ILE A 79 16.41 -5.98 -8.38
C ILE A 79 15.46 -6.96 -9.04
N THR A 80 15.66 -8.24 -8.76
CA THR A 80 14.80 -9.33 -9.21
C THR A 80 14.24 -10.05 -7.99
N VAL A 81 12.92 -10.17 -7.92
CA VAL A 81 12.23 -10.92 -6.86
C VAL A 81 11.75 -12.25 -7.43
N THR A 82 12.10 -13.33 -6.74
CA THR A 82 11.64 -14.69 -7.06
C THR A 82 10.77 -15.21 -5.92
N SER A 83 9.58 -15.71 -6.26
CA SER A 83 8.62 -16.33 -5.34
C SER A 83 8.37 -17.80 -5.72
N SER A 84 7.53 -18.49 -4.95
CA SER A 84 7.04 -19.83 -5.30
C SER A 84 6.15 -19.85 -6.55
N THR A 85 5.61 -18.70 -6.95
CA THR A 85 4.71 -18.56 -8.12
C THR A 85 5.45 -18.08 -9.37
N GLY A 86 6.67 -17.55 -9.25
CA GLY A 86 7.50 -17.17 -10.39
C GLY A 86 8.49 -16.04 -10.10
N VAL A 87 8.95 -15.37 -11.15
CA VAL A 87 9.85 -14.21 -11.07
C VAL A 87 9.06 -12.96 -11.43
N MET A 88 9.11 -11.94 -10.58
CA MET A 88 8.48 -10.64 -10.85
C MET A 88 9.28 -9.85 -11.90
N THR A 89 8.64 -8.91 -12.59
CA THR A 89 9.33 -8.00 -13.50
C THR A 89 10.42 -7.23 -12.74
N PRO A 90 11.69 -7.29 -13.15
CA PRO A 90 12.76 -6.60 -12.45
C PRO A 90 12.51 -5.10 -12.37
N THR A 91 12.90 -4.50 -11.25
CA THR A 91 12.94 -3.04 -11.07
C THR A 91 14.39 -2.58 -10.93
N THR A 92 14.62 -1.28 -10.93
CA THR A 92 15.96 -0.70 -10.79
C THR A 92 15.93 0.42 -9.77
N THR A 93 16.95 0.49 -8.94
CA THR A 93 17.07 1.59 -7.96
C THR A 93 17.18 2.94 -8.65
N ASP A 94 16.51 3.94 -8.08
CA ASP A 94 16.53 5.32 -8.56
C ASP A 94 17.88 6.01 -8.29
N SER A 95 17.99 7.32 -8.54
CA SER A 95 19.23 8.08 -8.30
C SER A 95 19.67 8.12 -6.85
N ASN A 96 18.75 7.87 -5.93
CA ASN A 96 19.00 7.87 -4.50
C ASN A 96 19.17 6.45 -3.95
N GLY A 97 19.03 5.39 -4.74
CA GLY A 97 19.16 4.01 -4.27
C GLY A 97 17.84 3.34 -3.84
N PHE A 98 16.70 4.03 -3.97
CA PHE A 98 15.40 3.45 -3.61
C PHE A 98 14.82 2.63 -4.76
N TYR A 99 14.12 1.55 -4.43
CA TYR A 99 13.36 0.76 -5.40
C TYR A 99 12.02 0.33 -4.82
N ALA A 100 11.06 0.09 -5.70
CA ALA A 100 9.77 -0.47 -5.33
C ALA A 100 9.17 -1.30 -6.48
N PHE A 101 8.42 -2.33 -6.11
CA PHE A 101 7.56 -3.14 -6.97
C PHE A 101 6.11 -2.72 -6.71
N THR A 102 5.60 -1.79 -7.50
CA THR A 102 4.25 -1.19 -7.33
C THR A 102 3.11 -2.04 -7.89
N SER A 103 3.42 -3.19 -8.48
CA SER A 103 2.46 -4.15 -9.00
C SER A 103 2.92 -5.55 -8.65
N LEU A 104 2.48 -6.03 -7.48
CA LEU A 104 2.71 -7.41 -7.07
C LEU A 104 1.58 -8.27 -7.66
N THR A 105 1.82 -8.89 -8.81
CA THR A 105 1.00 -10.01 -9.25
C THR A 105 1.57 -11.26 -8.56
N LEU A 106 0.98 -11.66 -7.44
CA LEU A 106 1.40 -12.83 -6.65
C LEU A 106 0.73 -14.12 -7.12
#